data_AF-A0AAF0RWN4-F1
#
_entry.id   AF-A0AAF0RWN4-F1
#
_cell.length_a   1.000
_cell.length_b   1.000
_cell.length_c   1.000
_cell.angle_alpha   90.00
_cell.angle_beta   90.00
_cell.angle_gamma   90.00
#
_symmetry.space_group_name_H-M   'P 1'
#
loop_
_entity.id
_entity.type
_entity.pdbx_description
1 polymer ?
#
loop_
_entity_poly.entity_id
_entity_poly.type
_entity_poly.pdbx_seq_one_letter_code
_entity_poly.pdbx_strand_id
1 'polypeptide(L)'
;MLNYADVAKALNVSIETVWAYAVRDADFPTRVNQERSPLFLAEHVDEYRWQRRERARGRAGHPPGVQDASGRVSTGRTAGDRIRRLMDAPDAPVGDVRALAGLLGLEVPALRYRLRGQTRWKPAELKTIARVFRVSIDELTGTLELV
;
A
#
# COMPACT_ATOMS: atom_id res chain seq x y z
N MET A 1 -33.09 -10.87 2.11
CA MET A 1 -32.84 -9.47 1.65
C MET A 1 -31.74 -8.87 2.50
N LEU A 2 -30.94 -7.96 1.95
CA LEU A 2 -29.77 -7.39 2.59
C LEU A 2 -29.93 -5.88 2.76
N ASN A 3 -29.60 -5.34 3.92
CA ASN A 3 -29.49 -3.89 4.11
C ASN A 3 -28.05 -3.41 3.82
N TYR A 4 -27.78 -2.11 3.93
CA TYR A 4 -26.44 -1.57 3.70
C TYR A 4 -25.34 -2.16 4.60
N ALA A 5 -25.65 -2.50 5.85
CA ALA A 5 -24.68 -3.11 6.77
C ALA A 5 -24.33 -4.55 6.33
N ASP A 6 -25.33 -5.30 5.86
CA ASP A 6 -25.14 -6.65 5.34
C ASP A 6 -24.32 -6.64 4.04
N VAL A 7 -24.59 -5.68 3.13
CA VAL A 7 -23.81 -5.48 1.90
C VAL A 7 -22.38 -5.06 2.22
N ALA A 8 -22.18 -4.16 3.19
CA ALA A 8 -20.87 -3.74 3.65
C ALA A 8 -20.04 -4.93 4.16
N LYS A 9 -20.67 -5.81 4.94
CA LYS A 9 -20.06 -7.06 5.43
C LYS A 9 -19.74 -8.02 4.29
N ALA A 10 -20.65 -8.23 3.34
CA ALA A 10 -20.45 -9.13 2.20
C ALA A 10 -19.30 -8.67 1.27
N LEU A 11 -19.13 -7.35 1.12
CA LEU A 11 -18.09 -6.73 0.30
C LEU A 11 -16.80 -6.42 1.05
N ASN A 12 -16.77 -6.61 2.39
CA ASN A 12 -15.68 -6.26 3.30
C ASN A 12 -15.24 -4.79 3.19
N VAL A 13 -16.20 -3.86 3.24
CA VAL A 13 -15.98 -2.40 3.16
C VAL A 13 -16.81 -1.68 4.23
N SER A 14 -16.59 -0.37 4.43
CA SER A 14 -17.45 0.43 5.32
C SER A 14 -18.82 0.70 4.70
N ILE A 15 -19.83 0.95 5.55
CA ILE A 15 -21.18 1.33 5.10
C ILE A 15 -21.14 2.58 4.21
N GLU A 16 -20.34 3.58 4.58
CA GLU A 16 -20.12 4.81 3.79
C GLU A 16 -19.58 4.50 2.37
N THR A 17 -18.70 3.51 2.25
CA THR A 17 -18.20 3.06 0.94
C THR A 17 -19.32 2.45 0.10
N VAL A 18 -20.24 1.71 0.72
CA VAL A 18 -21.41 1.16 0.02
C VAL A 18 -22.36 2.27 -0.45
N TRP A 19 -22.55 3.32 0.37
CA TRP A 19 -23.28 4.51 -0.05
C TRP A 19 -22.64 5.18 -1.27
N ALA A 20 -21.31 5.31 -1.27
CA ALA A 20 -20.59 5.86 -2.42
C ALA A 20 -20.77 5.00 -3.68
N TYR A 21 -20.76 3.67 -3.56
CA TYR A 21 -21.03 2.79 -4.70
C TYR A 21 -22.46 2.92 -5.21
N ALA A 22 -23.45 2.96 -4.32
CA ALA A 22 -24.85 3.12 -4.70
C ALA A 22 -25.14 4.42 -5.47
N VAL A 23 -24.30 5.46 -5.27
CA VAL A 23 -24.42 6.74 -5.96
C VAL A 23 -23.54 6.83 -7.21
N ARG A 24 -22.33 6.25 -7.19
CA ARG A 24 -21.29 6.50 -8.19
C ARG A 24 -21.03 5.33 -9.14
N ASP A 25 -21.33 4.10 -8.74
CA ASP A 25 -21.14 2.91 -9.56
C ASP A 25 -22.46 2.56 -10.25
N ALA A 26 -22.51 2.74 -11.56
CA ALA A 26 -23.69 2.45 -12.38
C ALA A 26 -24.08 0.97 -12.34
N ASP A 27 -23.12 0.07 -12.05
CA ASP A 27 -23.34 -1.36 -11.96
C ASP A 27 -23.81 -1.80 -10.56
N PHE A 28 -23.94 -0.88 -9.61
CA PHE A 28 -24.34 -1.23 -8.24
C PHE A 28 -25.80 -1.72 -8.18
N PRO A 29 -26.11 -2.74 -7.36
CA PRO A 29 -27.45 -3.30 -7.27
C PRO A 29 -28.51 -2.25 -6.98
N THR A 30 -29.59 -2.26 -7.76
CA THR A 30 -30.75 -1.39 -7.50
C THR A 30 -31.50 -1.89 -6.26
N ARG A 31 -31.89 -0.96 -5.40
CA ARG A 31 -32.75 -1.25 -4.24
C ARG A 31 -34.11 -1.76 -4.68
N VAL A 32 -34.65 -2.71 -3.95
CA VAL A 32 -35.95 -3.33 -4.25
C VAL A 32 -37.11 -2.52 -3.67
N ASN A 33 -36.86 -1.77 -2.60
CA ASN A 33 -37.85 -0.97 -1.91
C ASN A 33 -37.63 0.54 -2.12
N GLN A 34 -38.73 1.30 -2.00
CA GLN A 34 -38.73 2.77 -2.08
C GLN A 34 -38.56 3.44 -0.70
N GLU A 35 -38.39 2.67 0.36
CA GLU A 35 -38.29 3.18 1.74
C GLU A 35 -36.93 3.84 2.03
N ARG A 36 -36.86 4.56 3.16
CA ARG A 36 -35.63 5.23 3.64
C ARG A 36 -34.48 4.25 3.91
N SER A 37 -34.80 3.00 4.26
CA SER A 37 -33.82 1.95 4.49
C SER A 37 -33.77 1.03 3.26
N PRO A 38 -32.81 1.20 2.33
CA PRO A 38 -32.80 0.42 1.11
C PRO A 38 -32.43 -1.04 1.39
N LEU A 39 -33.15 -1.92 0.72
CA LEU A 39 -32.98 -3.36 0.73
C LEU A 39 -32.55 -3.83 -0.65
N PHE A 40 -31.59 -4.74 -0.65
CA PHE A 40 -30.99 -5.33 -1.85
C PHE A 40 -31.28 -6.84 -1.87
N LEU A 41 -31.44 -7.40 -3.07
CA LEU A 41 -31.49 -8.84 -3.23
C LEU A 41 -30.09 -9.42 -3.03
N ALA A 42 -30.01 -10.52 -2.29
CA ALA A 42 -28.73 -11.18 -2.03
C ALA A 42 -28.05 -11.62 -3.34
N GLU A 43 -28.83 -12.15 -4.27
CA GLU A 43 -28.37 -12.60 -5.58
C GLU A 43 -27.71 -11.48 -6.39
N HIS A 44 -28.32 -10.29 -6.44
CA HIS A 44 -27.75 -9.14 -7.15
C HIS A 44 -26.47 -8.61 -6.48
N VAL A 45 -26.39 -8.69 -5.15
CA VAL A 45 -25.18 -8.29 -4.40
C VAL A 45 -24.03 -9.29 -4.65
N ASP A 46 -24.33 -10.58 -4.72
CA ASP A 46 -23.34 -11.61 -5.06
C ASP A 46 -22.89 -11.52 -6.52
N GLU A 47 -23.81 -11.22 -7.45
CA GLU A 47 -23.46 -10.94 -8.84
C GLU A 47 -22.58 -9.70 -8.94
N TYR A 48 -22.94 -8.59 -8.29
CA TYR A 48 -22.10 -7.40 -8.23
C TYR A 48 -20.73 -7.68 -7.61
N ARG A 49 -20.67 -8.50 -6.56
CA ARG A 49 -19.40 -8.93 -5.95
C ARG A 49 -18.55 -9.74 -6.93
N TRP A 50 -19.16 -10.64 -7.70
CA TRP A 50 -18.49 -11.42 -8.74
C TRP A 50 -18.00 -10.51 -9.87
N GLN A 51 -18.87 -9.69 -10.44
CA GLN A 51 -18.53 -8.71 -11.48
C GLN A 51 -17.45 -7.74 -11.00
N ARG A 52 -17.47 -7.31 -9.74
CA ARG A 52 -16.42 -6.47 -9.14
C ARG A 52 -15.09 -7.20 -9.03
N ARG A 53 -15.10 -8.49 -8.71
CA ARG A 53 -13.87 -9.33 -8.71
C ARG A 53 -13.34 -9.56 -10.12
N GLU A 54 -14.22 -9.78 -11.10
CA GLU A 54 -13.85 -9.91 -12.51
C GLU A 54 -13.34 -8.58 -13.09
N ARG A 55 -14.01 -7.46 -12.77
CA ARG A 55 -13.53 -6.11 -13.05
C ARG A 55 -12.22 -5.81 -12.34
N ALA A 56 -11.95 -6.37 -11.16
CA ALA A 56 -10.66 -6.27 -10.48
C ALA A 56 -9.60 -7.26 -11.02
N ARG A 57 -10.01 -8.31 -11.77
CA ARG A 57 -9.10 -9.17 -12.54
C ARG A 57 -8.71 -8.51 -13.87
N GLY A 58 -9.64 -7.81 -14.53
CA GLY A 58 -9.39 -7.03 -15.75
C GLY A 58 -8.78 -5.64 -15.48
N ARG A 59 -9.16 -4.98 -14.39
CA ARG A 59 -8.41 -3.91 -13.72
C ARG A 59 -7.53 -4.57 -12.68
N ALA A 60 -6.52 -5.31 -13.15
CA ALA A 60 -5.40 -5.69 -12.30
C ALA A 60 -5.07 -4.47 -11.43
N GLY A 61 -5.18 -4.65 -10.11
CA GLY A 61 -5.03 -3.59 -9.14
C GLY A 61 -3.70 -2.90 -9.33
N HIS A 62 -3.70 -1.86 -10.16
CA HIS A 62 -2.73 -0.81 -10.13
C HIS A 62 -3.25 0.09 -9.00
N PRO A 63 -2.74 -0.04 -7.75
CA PRO A 63 -2.72 1.15 -6.89
C PRO A 63 -2.13 2.25 -7.77
N PRO A 64 -2.63 3.51 -7.69
CA PRO A 64 -2.14 4.60 -8.53
C PRO A 64 -0.63 4.49 -8.54
N GLY A 65 -0.09 4.21 -9.72
CA GLY A 65 1.33 4.00 -9.89
C GLY A 65 1.98 5.29 -9.42
N VAL A 66 2.48 5.28 -8.18
CA VAL A 66 3.79 5.88 -7.96
C VAL A 66 4.60 5.21 -9.06
N GLN A 67 5.00 5.97 -10.09
CA GLN A 67 5.57 5.56 -11.39
C GLN A 67 6.88 4.75 -11.27
N ASP A 68 7.00 3.91 -10.25
CA ASP A 68 8.25 3.56 -9.60
C ASP A 68 8.12 2.23 -8.83
N ALA A 69 7.16 1.37 -9.21
CA ALA A 69 7.04 0.01 -8.69
C ALA A 69 7.90 -1.00 -9.49
N SER A 70 8.19 -0.70 -10.75
CA SER A 70 8.93 -1.58 -11.69
C SER A 70 10.43 -1.72 -11.41
N GLY A 71 10.94 -1.12 -10.33
CA GLY A 71 12.35 -1.25 -9.94
C GLY A 71 12.59 -1.58 -8.47
N ARG A 72 11.55 -1.73 -7.63
CA ARG A 72 11.73 -1.83 -6.18
C ARG A 72 12.15 -3.22 -5.71
N VAL A 73 13.24 -3.29 -4.97
CA VAL A 73 13.83 -4.51 -4.42
C VAL A 73 13.26 -4.78 -3.03
N SER A 74 12.85 -6.03 -2.81
CA SER A 74 12.52 -6.51 -1.47
C SER A 74 13.81 -6.81 -0.74
N THR A 75 14.04 -6.14 0.38
CA THR A 75 15.22 -6.34 1.23
C THR A 75 14.83 -6.83 2.63
N GLY A 76 13.59 -7.30 2.81
CA GLY A 76 13.05 -7.65 4.13
C GLY A 76 13.20 -6.55 5.20
N ARG A 77 13.24 -6.96 6.47
CA ARG A 77 13.53 -6.07 7.62
C ARG A 77 15.02 -5.72 7.76
N THR A 78 15.92 -6.51 7.15
CA THR A 78 17.37 -6.43 7.36
C THR A 78 17.96 -5.07 6.95
N ALA A 79 17.56 -4.53 5.80
CA ALA A 79 18.06 -3.22 5.36
C ALA A 79 17.60 -2.08 6.28
N GLY A 80 16.34 -2.10 6.71
CA GLY A 80 15.81 -1.08 7.60
C GLY A 80 16.51 -1.04 8.96
N ASP A 81 16.82 -2.21 9.51
CA ASP A 81 17.55 -2.31 10.78
C ASP A 81 19.01 -1.89 10.65
N ARG A 82 19.67 -2.23 9.53
CA ARG A 82 21.05 -1.79 9.25
C ARG A 82 21.13 -0.27 9.06
N ILE A 83 20.19 0.32 8.32
CA ILE A 83 20.12 1.78 8.14
C ILE A 83 19.93 2.48 9.49
N ARG A 84 19.08 1.96 10.39
CA ARG A 84 18.95 2.53 11.74
C ARG A 84 20.27 2.49 12.51
N ARG A 85 20.96 1.34 12.51
CA ARG A 85 22.27 1.22 13.17
C ARG A 85 23.30 2.21 12.62
N LEU A 86 23.28 2.46 11.31
CA LEU A 86 24.16 3.45 10.68
C LEU A 86 23.80 4.89 11.08
N MET A 87 22.51 5.19 11.27
CA MET A 87 22.05 6.49 11.76
C MET A 87 22.37 6.70 13.25
N ASP A 88 22.36 5.64 14.05
CA ASP A 88 22.66 5.69 15.49
C ASP A 88 24.16 5.77 15.78
N ALA A 89 25.03 5.69 14.76
CA ALA A 89 26.47 5.81 14.93
C ALA A 89 26.88 7.26 15.31
N PRO A 90 27.87 7.45 16.21
CA PRO A 90 28.25 8.78 16.69
C PRO A 90 28.84 9.69 15.60
N ASP A 91 29.39 9.10 14.55
CA ASP A 91 29.95 9.76 13.36
C ASP A 91 29.00 9.67 12.15
N ALA A 92 27.73 9.32 12.38
CA ALA A 92 26.76 9.18 11.32
C ALA A 92 26.64 10.48 10.49
N PRO A 93 26.80 10.42 9.17
CA PRO A 93 26.60 11.58 8.29
C PRO A 93 25.16 12.08 8.33
N VAL A 94 24.22 11.23 8.76
CA VAL A 94 22.80 11.54 8.92
C VAL A 94 22.29 10.84 10.18
N GLY A 95 22.04 11.61 11.24
CA GLY A 95 21.61 11.08 12.54
C GLY A 95 20.10 11.04 12.77
N ASP A 96 19.29 11.59 11.86
CA ASP A 96 17.84 11.67 12.07
C ASP A 96 17.01 11.30 10.83
N VAL A 97 15.79 10.82 11.09
CA VAL A 97 14.87 10.31 10.05
C VAL A 97 14.40 11.42 9.12
N ARG A 98 14.33 12.67 9.59
CA ARG A 98 13.89 13.81 8.78
C ARG A 98 14.97 14.21 7.77
N ALA A 99 16.23 14.27 8.20
CA ALA A 99 17.38 14.53 7.37
C ALA A 99 17.55 13.45 6.30
N LEU A 100 17.41 12.17 6.68
CA LEU A 100 17.44 11.07 5.72
C LEU A 100 16.26 11.15 4.73
N ALA A 101 15.07 11.48 5.19
CA ALA A 101 13.90 11.66 4.32
C ALA A 101 14.12 12.79 3.30
N GLY A 102 14.70 13.91 3.74
CA GLY A 102 15.06 15.03 2.88
C GLY A 102 16.06 14.65 1.79
N LEU A 103 17.10 13.88 2.13
CA LEU A 103 18.09 13.39 1.15
C LEU A 103 17.50 12.45 0.10
N LEU A 104 16.47 11.68 0.48
CA LEU A 104 15.82 10.72 -0.40
C LEU A 104 14.63 11.32 -1.17
N GLY A 105 14.28 12.58 -0.90
CA GLY A 105 13.07 13.20 -1.46
C GLY A 105 11.79 12.46 -1.06
N LEU A 106 11.77 11.89 0.15
CA LEU A 106 10.66 11.11 0.67
C LEU A 106 9.94 11.86 1.78
N GLU A 107 8.64 11.61 1.90
CA GLU A 107 7.88 11.97 3.10
C GLU A 107 8.34 11.15 4.30
N VAL A 108 8.44 11.78 5.48
CA VAL A 108 8.89 11.12 6.72
C VAL A 108 8.07 9.85 7.05
N PRO A 109 6.72 9.84 6.93
CA PRO A 109 5.94 8.62 7.08
C PRO A 109 6.34 7.51 6.10
N ALA A 110 6.61 7.84 4.85
CA ALA A 110 7.03 6.87 3.83
C ALA A 110 8.38 6.23 4.19
N LEU A 111 9.35 7.04 4.64
CA LEU A 111 10.64 6.51 5.12
C LEU A 111 10.47 5.61 6.36
N ARG A 112 9.60 5.97 7.31
CA ARG A 112 9.32 5.12 8.48
C ARG A 112 8.76 3.75 8.08
N TYR A 113 7.88 3.71 7.08
CA TYR A 113 7.36 2.45 6.53
C TYR A 113 8.45 1.61 5.87
N ARG A 114 9.41 2.23 5.17
CA ARG A 114 10.58 1.55 4.58
C ARG A 114 11.51 0.96 5.62
N LEU A 115 11.86 1.75 6.63
CA LEU A 115 12.72 1.30 7.74
C LEU A 115 12.08 0.13 8.51
N ARG A 116 10.75 0.04 8.57
CA ARG A 116 10.02 -1.08 9.20
C ARG A 116 9.90 -2.32 8.28
N GLY A 117 10.40 -2.26 7.06
CA GLY A 117 10.25 -3.33 6.06
C GLY A 117 8.82 -3.51 5.56
N GLN A 118 7.93 -2.54 5.78
CA GLN A 118 6.53 -2.60 5.34
C GLN A 118 6.38 -2.24 3.86
N THR A 119 7.37 -1.56 3.29
CA THR A 119 7.40 -1.21 1.85
C THR A 119 8.80 -1.49 1.28
N ARG A 120 8.87 -1.83 -0.02
CA ARG A 120 10.10 -2.20 -0.73
C ARG A 120 10.94 -0.99 -1.12
N TRP A 121 12.27 -1.13 -1.14
CA TRP A 121 13.20 -0.05 -1.47
C TRP A 121 13.40 0.15 -2.97
N LYS A 122 13.66 1.37 -3.41
CA LYS A 122 14.16 1.63 -4.78
C LYS A 122 15.68 1.48 -4.81
N PRO A 123 16.27 0.92 -5.89
CA PRO A 123 17.72 0.85 -6.07
C PRO A 123 18.40 2.21 -5.97
N ALA A 124 17.76 3.28 -6.47
CA ALA A 124 18.27 4.64 -6.37
C ALA A 124 18.35 5.13 -4.92
N GLU A 125 17.34 4.84 -4.10
CA GLU A 125 17.35 5.19 -2.67
C GLU A 125 18.47 4.41 -1.96
N LEU A 126 18.60 3.10 -2.20
CA LEU A 126 19.66 2.27 -1.62
C LEU A 126 21.05 2.76 -2.03
N LYS A 127 21.24 3.16 -3.30
CA LYS A 127 22.49 3.77 -3.79
C LYS A 127 22.82 5.07 -3.08
N THR A 128 21.82 5.94 -2.88
CA THR A 128 22.01 7.20 -2.15
C THR A 128 22.41 6.94 -0.71
N ILE A 129 21.72 6.02 -0.02
CA ILE A 129 22.02 5.66 1.37
C ILE A 129 23.43 5.06 1.47
N ALA A 130 23.75 4.09 0.60
CA ALA A 130 25.08 3.49 0.51
C ALA A 130 26.19 4.54 0.34
N ARG A 131 25.98 5.51 -0.57
CA ARG A 131 26.92 6.61 -0.79
C ARG A 131 27.07 7.52 0.43
N VAL A 132 25.95 7.89 1.06
CA VAL A 132 25.94 8.78 2.23
C VAL A 132 26.68 8.14 3.39
N PHE A 133 26.35 6.90 3.72
CA PHE A 133 26.97 6.16 4.83
C PHE A 133 28.29 5.47 4.45
N ARG A 134 28.78 5.65 3.21
CA ARG A 134 30.02 5.05 2.69
C ARG A 134 30.09 3.52 2.85
N VAL A 135 28.96 2.85 2.69
CA VAL A 135 28.83 1.39 2.70
C VAL A 135 28.47 0.89 1.31
N SER A 136 28.69 -0.39 1.05
CA SER A 136 28.21 -1.05 -0.17
C SER A 136 26.71 -1.35 -0.09
N ILE A 137 26.08 -1.56 -1.26
CA ILE A 137 24.66 -1.96 -1.30
C ILE A 137 24.48 -3.35 -0.69
N ASP A 138 25.41 -4.27 -0.90
CA ASP A 138 25.36 -5.64 -0.34
C ASP A 138 25.46 -5.62 1.19
N GLU A 139 26.32 -4.77 1.76
CA GLU A 139 26.38 -4.52 3.20
C GLU A 139 25.09 -3.90 3.73
N LEU A 140 24.36 -3.17 2.91
CA LEU A 140 23.11 -2.54 3.33
C LEU A 140 21.92 -3.49 3.25
N THR A 141 21.85 -4.34 2.23
CA THR A 141 20.73 -5.27 2.04
C THR A 141 20.92 -6.60 2.76
N GLY A 142 22.17 -6.96 3.08
CA GLY A 142 22.55 -8.36 3.26
C GLY A 142 22.58 -9.01 1.89
N THR A 143 23.52 -9.93 1.68
CA THR A 143 23.60 -10.76 0.47
C THR A 143 22.19 -11.05 -0.04
N LEU A 144 21.86 -10.57 -1.24
CA LEU A 144 20.57 -10.74 -1.88
C LEU A 144 20.20 -12.24 -1.86
N GLU A 145 19.48 -12.69 -0.84
CA GLU A 145 18.71 -13.93 -0.93
C GLU A 145 17.57 -13.63 -1.90
N LEU A 146 17.89 -13.80 -3.19
CA LEU A 146 16.94 -13.96 -4.27
C LEU A 146 16.15 -15.23 -3.98
N VAL A 147 15.00 -15.05 -3.33
CA VAL A 147 13.91 -16.04 -3.32
C VAL A 147 12.91 -15.67 -4.40
#